data_AF-A0A811LL61-F1
#
_entry.id   AF-A0A811LL61-F1
#
_cell.length_a   1.000
_cell.length_b   1.000
_cell.length_c   1.000
_cell.angle_alpha   90.00
_cell.angle_beta   90.00
_cell.angle_gamma   90.00
#
_symmetry.space_group_name_H-M   'P 1'
#
loop_
_entity.id
_entity.type
_entity.pdbx_description
1 polymer ?
#
loop_
_entity_poly.entity_id
_entity_poly.type
_entity_poly.pdbx_seq_one_letter_code
_entity_poly.pdbx_strand_id
1 'polypeptide(L)'
;MSPNSRNLHGSCNFFLACGCFTDICHTSAHWVYMITTVSGINFIPFSLCLWTQTIPQFCVTGSIIMTLCVGIDRLLSVSMPVSYGRTDKRLVCAGGVTVALLLGSYFYVVSVLFAISDQGNTPVLCVIVNSLSPVAQSEWFAFCVAVNVLDLIVYTTVWLFLRFRAGMSDESKKVFKSLFVIMLTVAFGWLANAFVQAVIVPPFVPVDAQMDVMCYWGIPVNLASASGALTLYLFSKEYRDTFRRLLGLPELKIKNAQAFTTPSVAKSSKS
;
A
#
# COMPACT_ATOMS: atom_id res chain seq x y z
N MET A 1 29.67 -2.67 3.46
CA MET A 1 28.57 -3.29 2.69
C MET A 1 28.43 -4.74 3.18
N SER A 2 27.38 -5.05 3.96
CA SER A 2 27.30 -6.28 4.79
C SER A 2 26.53 -7.42 4.08
N PRO A 3 26.90 -8.70 4.25
CA PRO A 3 26.43 -9.81 3.41
C PRO A 3 24.94 -10.18 3.52
N ASN A 4 24.23 -9.77 4.59
CA ASN A 4 22.84 -10.19 4.85
C ASN A 4 21.76 -9.34 4.15
N SER A 5 22.05 -8.15 3.62
CA SER A 5 21.06 -7.37 2.86
C SER A 5 20.82 -7.92 1.44
N ARG A 6 21.62 -8.90 0.98
CA ARG A 6 21.49 -9.50 -0.36
C ARG A 6 20.16 -10.21 -0.57
N ASN A 7 19.55 -10.75 0.48
CA ASN A 7 18.26 -11.45 0.39
C ASN A 7 17.06 -10.50 0.22
N LEU A 8 17.25 -9.18 0.38
CA LEU A 8 16.17 -8.19 0.26
C LEU A 8 16.07 -7.51 -1.11
N HIS A 9 16.92 -7.83 -2.10
CA HIS A 9 16.93 -7.15 -3.40
C HIS A 9 15.95 -7.74 -4.45
N GLY A 10 14.80 -8.26 -4.02
CA GLY A 10 13.76 -8.76 -4.93
C GLY A 10 12.87 -7.64 -5.49
N SER A 11 12.23 -7.88 -6.64
CA SER A 11 11.23 -6.97 -7.24
C SER A 11 10.08 -6.65 -6.28
N CYS A 12 9.57 -7.63 -5.52
CA CYS A 12 8.59 -7.39 -4.46
C CYS A 12 9.05 -6.32 -3.45
N ASN A 13 10.31 -6.38 -3.01
CA ASN A 13 10.82 -5.46 -2.00
C ASN A 13 11.07 -4.07 -2.59
N PHE A 14 11.40 -4.00 -3.88
CA PHE A 14 11.43 -2.74 -4.61
C PHE A 14 10.05 -2.09 -4.65
N PHE A 15 9.01 -2.83 -5.06
CA PHE A 15 7.63 -2.30 -5.07
C PHE A 15 7.17 -1.88 -3.68
N LEU A 16 7.50 -2.66 -2.64
CA LEU A 16 7.19 -2.29 -1.27
C LEU A 16 7.91 -0.99 -0.85
N ALA A 17 9.19 -0.84 -1.18
CA ALA A 17 9.95 0.36 -0.88
C ALA A 17 9.40 1.59 -1.62
N CYS A 18 9.07 1.44 -2.91
CA CYS A 18 8.41 2.47 -3.70
C CYS A 18 7.04 2.83 -3.11
N GLY A 19 6.24 1.84 -2.72
CA GLY A 19 4.95 2.03 -2.05
C GLY A 19 5.08 2.86 -0.77
N CYS A 20 6.00 2.47 0.12
CA CYS A 20 6.29 3.23 1.34
C CYS A 20 6.75 4.67 1.04
N PHE A 21 7.62 4.86 0.04
CA PHE A 21 8.07 6.20 -0.37
C PHE A 21 6.88 7.04 -0.87
N THR A 22 6.03 6.47 -1.71
CA THR A 22 4.84 7.14 -2.21
C THR A 22 3.83 7.43 -1.09
N ASP A 23 3.70 6.58 -0.08
CA ASP A 23 2.84 6.83 1.09
C ASP A 23 3.35 8.01 1.92
N ILE A 24 4.67 8.14 2.11
CA ILE A 24 5.29 9.29 2.79
C ILE A 24 5.00 10.59 2.02
N CYS A 25 5.16 10.57 0.70
CA CYS A 25 4.87 11.73 -0.13
C CYS A 25 3.37 12.04 -0.22
N HIS A 26 2.50 11.03 -0.17
CA HIS A 26 1.05 11.23 -0.08
C HIS A 26 0.68 11.88 1.26
N THR A 27 1.19 11.36 2.38
CA THR A 27 0.87 11.89 3.71
C THR A 27 1.40 13.31 3.92
N SER A 28 2.40 13.75 3.17
CA SER A 28 2.87 15.14 3.24
C SER A 28 1.82 16.15 2.72
N ALA A 29 0.84 15.72 1.91
CA ALA A 29 -0.28 16.56 1.46
C ALA A 29 -1.06 17.20 2.61
N HIS A 30 -1.14 16.49 3.75
CA HIS A 30 -1.88 16.94 4.93
C HIS A 30 -1.25 18.16 5.59
N TRP A 31 0.05 18.42 5.38
CA TRP A 31 0.69 19.63 5.88
C TRP A 31 0.15 20.89 5.21
N VAL A 32 -0.13 20.84 3.90
CA VAL A 32 -0.73 21.96 3.16
C VAL A 32 -2.12 22.27 3.71
N TYR A 33 -2.94 21.24 3.88
CA TYR A 33 -4.27 21.37 4.49
C TYR A 33 -4.19 21.98 5.90
N MET A 34 -3.29 21.47 6.76
CA MET A 34 -3.11 21.96 8.12
C MET A 34 -2.73 23.45 8.14
N ILE A 35 -1.75 23.86 7.32
CA ILE A 35 -1.31 25.26 7.23
C ILE A 35 -2.47 26.18 6.82
N THR A 36 -3.25 25.80 5.81
CA THR A 36 -4.39 26.62 5.36
C THR A 36 -5.50 26.75 6.40
N THR A 37 -5.70 25.70 7.21
CA THR A 37 -6.70 25.66 8.27
C THR A 37 -6.28 26.52 9.46
N VAL A 38 -5.04 26.33 9.95
CA VAL A 38 -4.50 27.09 11.09
C VAL A 38 -4.35 28.58 10.78
N SER A 39 -4.13 28.93 9.51
CA SER A 39 -4.03 30.32 9.05
C SER A 39 -5.39 31.02 8.90
N GLY A 40 -6.51 30.32 9.09
CA GLY A 40 -7.87 30.86 9.00
C GLY A 40 -8.39 31.12 7.58
N ILE A 41 -7.60 30.81 6.55
CA ILE A 41 -8.00 30.98 5.14
C ILE A 41 -9.01 29.89 4.74
N ASN A 42 -8.79 28.64 5.17
CA ASN A 42 -9.59 27.42 4.94
C ASN A 42 -9.85 27.04 3.46
N PHE A 43 -10.17 27.99 2.59
CA PHE A 43 -10.45 27.79 1.17
C PHE A 43 -9.45 28.57 0.32
N ILE A 44 -8.81 27.86 -0.61
CA ILE A 44 -7.89 28.46 -1.57
C ILE A 44 -8.35 28.17 -3.00
N PRO A 45 -7.88 28.94 -4.02
CA PRO A 45 -8.18 28.64 -5.41
C PRO A 45 -7.76 27.20 -5.79
N PHE A 46 -8.59 26.51 -6.57
CA PHE A 46 -8.30 25.15 -7.06
C PHE A 46 -6.93 25.04 -7.73
N SER A 47 -6.59 25.98 -8.60
CA SER A 47 -5.28 26.03 -9.28
C SER A 47 -4.11 26.04 -8.28
N LEU A 48 -4.17 26.87 -7.24
CA LEU A 48 -3.14 26.90 -6.19
C LEU A 48 -3.07 25.57 -5.44
N CYS A 49 -4.20 24.95 -5.16
CA CYS A 49 -4.22 23.64 -4.53
C CYS A 49 -3.60 22.56 -5.42
N LEU A 50 -3.93 22.51 -6.71
CA LEU A 50 -3.35 21.57 -7.68
C LEU A 50 -1.83 21.70 -7.78
N TRP A 51 -1.31 22.93 -7.91
CA TRP A 51 0.13 23.14 -8.04
C TRP A 51 0.89 22.76 -6.76
N THR A 52 0.32 23.05 -5.59
CA THR A 52 0.93 22.67 -4.30
C THR A 52 0.84 21.16 -4.03
N GLN A 53 -0.22 20.49 -4.49
CA GLN A 53 -0.45 19.05 -4.30
C GLN A 53 0.04 18.19 -5.46
N THR A 54 0.77 18.74 -6.44
CA THR A 54 1.22 18.02 -7.64
C THR A 54 1.99 16.74 -7.29
N ILE A 55 3.04 16.84 -6.45
CA ILE A 55 3.84 15.67 -6.07
C ILE A 55 3.00 14.65 -5.29
N PRO A 56 2.29 15.03 -4.21
CA PRO A 56 1.42 14.10 -3.49
C PRO A 56 0.41 13.38 -4.36
N GLN A 57 -0.18 14.05 -5.37
CA GLN A 57 -1.16 13.47 -6.28
C GLN A 57 -0.60 12.34 -7.14
N PHE A 58 0.64 12.49 -7.64
CA PHE A 58 1.33 11.38 -8.31
C PHE A 58 1.63 10.24 -7.33
N CYS A 59 2.03 10.58 -6.12
CA CYS A 59 2.40 9.60 -5.10
C CYS A 59 1.20 8.80 -4.60
N VAL A 60 0.01 9.40 -4.42
CA VAL A 60 -1.17 8.64 -3.97
C VAL A 60 -1.60 7.60 -5.00
N THR A 61 -1.55 7.94 -6.30
CA THR A 61 -1.81 7.00 -7.39
C THR A 61 -0.70 5.93 -7.48
N GLY A 62 0.54 6.35 -7.28
CA GLY A 62 1.70 5.46 -7.22
C GLY A 62 1.57 4.42 -6.11
N SER A 63 1.15 4.80 -4.91
CA SER A 63 1.01 3.89 -3.77
C SER A 63 0.03 2.75 -4.07
N ILE A 64 -1.13 3.07 -4.64
CA ILE A 64 -2.16 2.10 -5.01
C ILE A 64 -1.61 1.11 -6.06
N ILE A 65 -0.93 1.62 -7.10
CA ILE A 65 -0.34 0.76 -8.14
C ILE A 65 0.82 -0.08 -7.61
N MET A 66 1.68 0.48 -6.75
CA MET A 66 2.78 -0.28 -6.13
C MET A 66 2.25 -1.43 -5.27
N THR A 67 1.16 -1.19 -4.52
CA THR A 67 0.50 -2.23 -3.72
C THR A 67 0.00 -3.37 -4.60
N LEU A 68 -0.66 -3.05 -5.71
CA LEU A 68 -1.07 -4.05 -6.70
C LEU A 68 0.12 -4.80 -7.32
N CYS A 69 1.20 -4.10 -7.64
CA CYS A 69 2.42 -4.71 -8.17
C CYS A 69 3.03 -5.70 -7.17
N VAL A 70 3.01 -5.41 -5.86
CA VAL A 70 3.44 -6.37 -4.83
C VAL A 70 2.57 -7.64 -4.88
N GLY A 71 1.25 -7.49 -4.95
CA GLY A 71 0.32 -8.62 -5.04
C GLY A 71 0.58 -9.50 -6.26
N ILE A 72 0.69 -8.88 -7.44
CA ILE A 72 0.95 -9.58 -8.71
C ILE A 72 2.31 -10.26 -8.67
N ASP A 73 3.36 -9.59 -8.20
CA ASP A 73 4.71 -10.14 -8.07
C ASP A 73 4.70 -11.41 -7.20
N ARG A 74 3.99 -11.36 -6.06
CA ARG A 74 3.81 -12.52 -5.19
C ARG A 74 3.03 -13.63 -5.87
N LEU A 75 1.94 -13.33 -6.56
CA LEU A 75 1.15 -14.32 -7.30
C LEU A 75 1.98 -15.03 -8.36
N LEU A 76 2.73 -14.29 -9.19
CA LEU A 76 3.58 -14.87 -10.22
C LEU A 76 4.70 -15.72 -9.61
N SER A 77 5.30 -15.27 -8.49
CA SER A 77 6.35 -16.02 -7.81
C SER A 77 5.90 -17.38 -7.29
N VAL A 78 4.64 -17.48 -6.81
CA VAL A 78 4.11 -18.73 -6.23
C VAL A 78 3.44 -19.62 -7.28
N SER A 79 2.74 -19.04 -8.25
CA SER A 79 2.00 -19.79 -9.29
C SER A 79 2.92 -20.35 -10.37
N MET A 80 3.91 -19.57 -10.82
CA MET A 80 4.79 -19.93 -11.94
C MET A 80 6.28 -19.70 -11.61
N PRO A 81 6.84 -20.41 -10.60
CA PRO A 81 8.19 -20.11 -10.09
C PRO A 81 9.30 -20.27 -11.14
N VAL A 82 9.19 -21.25 -12.04
CA VAL A 82 10.21 -21.52 -13.07
C VAL A 82 10.20 -20.44 -14.15
N SER A 83 9.02 -20.07 -14.66
CA SER A 83 8.90 -19.03 -15.68
C SER A 83 9.25 -17.67 -15.11
N TYR A 84 8.71 -17.34 -13.94
CA TYR A 84 8.97 -16.08 -13.25
C TYR A 84 10.43 -15.92 -12.85
N GLY A 85 11.13 -17.02 -12.51
CA GLY A 85 12.57 -17.01 -12.22
C GLY A 85 13.45 -16.61 -13.41
N ARG A 86 12.96 -16.75 -14.66
CA ARG A 86 13.67 -16.37 -15.89
C ARG A 86 13.39 -14.94 -16.36
N THR A 87 12.37 -14.29 -15.78
CA THR A 87 11.99 -12.91 -16.14
C THR A 87 12.97 -11.89 -15.55
N ASP A 88 13.37 -10.89 -16.34
CA ASP A 88 14.15 -9.76 -15.86
C ASP A 88 13.33 -8.91 -14.87
N LYS A 89 13.78 -8.88 -13.62
CA LYS A 89 13.14 -8.13 -12.53
C LYS A 89 13.16 -6.62 -12.76
N ARG A 90 14.15 -6.11 -13.49
CA ARG A 90 14.26 -4.68 -13.80
C ARG A 90 13.11 -4.23 -14.71
N LEU A 91 12.77 -5.03 -15.71
CA LEU A 91 11.64 -4.75 -16.61
C LEU A 91 10.31 -4.80 -15.88
N VAL A 92 10.13 -5.75 -14.95
CA VAL A 92 8.93 -5.82 -14.11
C VAL A 92 8.80 -4.56 -13.26
N CYS A 93 9.87 -4.16 -12.57
CA CYS A 93 9.87 -2.94 -11.75
C CYS A 93 9.63 -1.68 -12.59
N ALA A 94 10.32 -1.54 -13.72
CA ALA A 94 10.16 -0.41 -14.63
C ALA A 94 8.74 -0.34 -15.19
N GLY A 95 8.14 -1.48 -15.54
CA GLY A 95 6.76 -1.57 -15.99
C GLY A 95 5.78 -1.06 -14.94
N GLY A 96 5.91 -1.51 -13.69
CA GLY A 96 5.04 -1.06 -12.59
C GLY A 96 5.15 0.45 -12.34
N VAL A 97 6.36 1.01 -12.32
CA VAL A 97 6.59 2.46 -12.18
C VAL A 97 6.03 3.23 -13.37
N THR A 98 6.21 2.71 -14.58
CA THR A 98 5.70 3.35 -15.81
C THR A 98 4.16 3.41 -15.79
N VAL A 99 3.50 2.31 -15.42
CA VAL A 99 2.03 2.28 -15.28
C VAL A 99 1.54 3.28 -14.24
N ALA A 100 2.21 3.35 -13.08
CA ALA A 100 1.88 4.31 -12.03
C ALA A 100 1.99 5.76 -12.52
N LEU A 101 3.06 6.08 -13.24
CA LEU A 101 3.28 7.42 -13.80
C LEU A 101 2.25 7.76 -14.88
N LEU A 102 1.96 6.83 -15.81
CA LEU A 102 0.98 7.06 -16.88
C LEU A 102 -0.42 7.32 -16.33
N LEU A 103 -0.86 6.52 -15.35
CA LEU A 103 -2.16 6.71 -14.71
C LEU A 103 -2.20 7.99 -13.86
N GLY A 104 -1.14 8.29 -13.12
CA GLY A 104 -1.02 9.56 -12.39
C GLY A 104 -1.07 10.77 -13.32
N SER A 105 -0.37 10.69 -14.47
CA SER A 105 -0.38 11.74 -15.49
C SER A 105 -1.77 11.94 -16.10
N TYR A 106 -2.54 10.88 -16.33
CA TYR A 106 -3.92 10.99 -16.80
C TYR A 106 -4.77 11.87 -15.87
N PHE A 107 -4.86 11.50 -14.58
CA PHE A 107 -5.65 12.26 -13.60
C PHE A 107 -5.14 13.69 -13.41
N TYR A 108 -3.82 13.87 -13.48
CA TYR A 108 -3.20 15.18 -13.40
C TYR A 108 -3.56 16.08 -14.59
N VAL A 109 -3.44 15.58 -15.82
CA VAL A 109 -3.77 16.34 -17.04
C VAL A 109 -5.23 16.77 -17.03
N VAL A 110 -6.16 15.86 -16.70
CA VAL A 110 -7.59 16.20 -16.59
C VAL A 110 -7.81 17.32 -15.55
N SER A 111 -7.07 17.29 -14.45
CA SER A 111 -7.14 18.33 -13.41
C SER A 111 -6.49 19.65 -13.83
N VAL A 112 -5.41 19.62 -14.60
CA VAL A 112 -4.80 20.82 -15.20
C VAL A 112 -5.76 21.49 -16.18
N LEU A 113 -6.46 20.72 -17.02
CA LEU A 113 -7.46 21.26 -17.95
C LEU A 113 -8.58 22.01 -17.21
N PHE A 114 -8.99 21.50 -16.05
CA PHE A 114 -9.93 22.20 -15.17
C PHE A 114 -9.30 23.46 -14.54
N ALA A 115 -8.05 23.39 -14.08
CA ALA A 115 -7.35 24.52 -13.45
C ALA A 115 -7.10 25.71 -14.39
N ILE A 116 -6.90 25.47 -15.69
CA ILE A 116 -6.70 26.54 -16.69
C ILE A 116 -8.00 27.07 -17.28
N SER A 117 -9.13 26.41 -17.00
CA SER A 117 -10.46 26.89 -17.38
C SER A 117 -10.92 28.02 -16.44
N ASP A 118 -12.08 28.61 -16.73
CA ASP A 118 -12.71 29.61 -15.85
C ASP A 118 -12.99 29.08 -14.44
N GLN A 119 -12.96 27.76 -14.24
CA GLN A 119 -13.14 27.11 -12.93
C GLN A 119 -11.86 27.05 -12.08
N GLY A 120 -10.70 27.48 -12.57
CA GLY A 120 -9.43 27.41 -11.82
C GLY A 120 -9.40 28.20 -10.49
N ASN A 121 -10.33 29.16 -10.34
CA ASN A 121 -10.48 29.98 -9.14
C ASN A 121 -11.56 29.49 -8.17
N THR A 122 -12.18 28.33 -8.43
CA THR A 122 -13.18 27.79 -7.50
C THR A 122 -12.54 27.54 -6.14
N PRO A 123 -13.17 28.01 -5.04
CA PRO A 123 -12.65 27.81 -3.70
C PRO A 123 -12.74 26.33 -3.31
N VAL A 124 -11.62 25.76 -2.87
CA VAL A 124 -11.56 24.36 -2.41
C VAL A 124 -10.83 24.26 -1.08
N LEU A 125 -11.26 23.30 -0.26
CA LEU A 125 -10.49 22.83 0.88
C LEU A 125 -9.29 22.06 0.33
N CYS A 126 -8.06 22.50 0.60
CA CYS A 126 -6.88 21.92 -0.06
C CYS A 126 -6.39 20.61 0.56
N VAL A 127 -7.24 19.60 0.45
CA VAL A 127 -6.90 18.18 0.65
C VAL A 127 -6.58 17.56 -0.71
N ILE A 128 -5.77 16.50 -0.72
CA ILE A 128 -5.28 15.86 -1.96
C ILE A 128 -6.39 15.45 -2.94
N VAL A 129 -7.53 14.97 -2.45
CA VAL A 129 -8.64 14.54 -3.32
C VAL A 129 -9.36 15.72 -3.96
N ASN A 130 -9.29 16.91 -3.36
CA ASN A 130 -9.89 18.13 -3.87
C ASN A 130 -8.93 18.91 -4.79
N SER A 131 -7.69 18.46 -4.93
CA SER A 131 -6.79 18.92 -5.99
C SER A 131 -7.06 18.23 -7.33
N LEU A 132 -7.90 17.19 -7.33
CA LEU A 132 -8.43 16.57 -8.54
C LEU A 132 -9.66 17.34 -9.02
N SER A 133 -9.77 17.57 -10.33
CA SER A 133 -11.03 18.09 -10.89
C SER A 133 -12.20 17.16 -10.56
N PRO A 134 -13.47 17.63 -10.54
CA PRO A 134 -14.61 16.78 -10.18
C PRO A 134 -14.70 15.49 -11.01
N VAL A 135 -14.39 15.56 -12.32
CA VAL A 135 -14.34 14.40 -13.21
C VAL A 135 -13.19 13.47 -12.82
N ALA A 136 -11.97 14.01 -12.71
CA ALA A 136 -10.80 13.21 -12.33
C ALA A 136 -10.95 12.58 -10.95
N GLN A 137 -11.58 13.27 -10.00
CA GLN A 137 -11.85 12.79 -8.65
C GLN A 137 -12.78 11.58 -8.67
N SER A 138 -13.92 11.68 -9.37
CA SER A 138 -14.88 10.59 -9.50
C SER A 138 -14.26 9.36 -10.17
N GLU A 139 -13.56 9.57 -11.29
CA GLU A 139 -12.87 8.50 -12.01
C GLU A 139 -11.75 7.88 -11.16
N TRP A 140 -11.01 8.69 -10.41
CA TRP A 140 -9.94 8.21 -9.53
C TRP A 140 -10.49 7.34 -8.40
N PHE A 141 -11.60 7.73 -7.76
CA PHE A 141 -12.23 6.89 -6.75
C PHE A 141 -12.80 5.59 -7.33
N ALA A 142 -13.40 5.63 -8.52
CA ALA A 142 -13.84 4.41 -9.20
C ALA A 142 -12.66 3.48 -9.53
N PHE A 143 -11.56 4.06 -10.01
CA PHE A 143 -10.30 3.35 -10.21
C PHE A 143 -9.76 2.74 -8.91
N CYS A 144 -9.77 3.49 -7.79
CA CYS A 144 -9.39 2.99 -6.48
C CYS A 144 -10.22 1.78 -6.07
N VAL A 145 -11.55 1.82 -6.24
CA VAL A 145 -12.41 0.65 -5.97
C VAL A 145 -12.00 -0.53 -6.84
N ALA A 146 -11.83 -0.33 -8.15
CA ALA A 146 -11.46 -1.40 -9.08
C ALA A 146 -10.11 -2.06 -8.72
N VAL A 147 -9.08 -1.26 -8.44
CA VAL A 147 -7.75 -1.77 -8.07
C VAL A 147 -7.79 -2.48 -6.73
N ASN A 148 -8.46 -1.92 -5.72
CA ASN A 148 -8.52 -2.58 -4.40
C ASN A 148 -9.31 -3.90 -4.44
N VAL A 149 -10.35 -3.99 -5.27
CA VAL A 149 -11.06 -5.26 -5.52
C VAL A 149 -10.12 -6.26 -6.21
N LEU A 150 -9.36 -5.82 -7.22
CA LEU A 150 -8.37 -6.66 -7.88
C LEU A 150 -7.30 -7.15 -6.90
N ASP A 151 -6.82 -6.27 -6.01
CA ASP A 151 -5.89 -6.63 -4.94
C ASP A 151 -6.45 -7.74 -4.05
N LEU A 152 -7.70 -7.62 -3.59
CA LEU A 152 -8.34 -8.66 -2.79
C LEU A 152 -8.40 -10.00 -3.53
N ILE A 153 -8.70 -9.99 -4.83
CA ILE A 153 -8.71 -11.21 -5.66
C ILE A 153 -7.30 -11.82 -5.75
N VAL A 154 -6.28 -11.00 -6.03
CA VAL A 154 -4.89 -11.44 -6.15
C VAL A 154 -4.39 -12.03 -4.83
N TYR A 155 -4.61 -11.34 -3.70
CA TYR A 155 -4.19 -11.82 -2.39
C TYR A 155 -4.92 -13.09 -1.97
N THR A 156 -6.23 -13.18 -2.23
CA THR A 156 -7.00 -14.39 -1.95
C THR A 156 -6.47 -15.56 -2.78
N THR A 157 -6.14 -15.32 -4.05
CA THR A 157 -5.56 -16.34 -4.94
C THR A 157 -4.21 -16.81 -4.42
N VAL A 158 -3.31 -15.89 -4.06
CA VAL A 158 -2.01 -16.22 -3.43
C VAL A 158 -2.23 -17.09 -2.18
N TRP A 159 -3.16 -16.71 -1.31
CA TRP A 159 -3.47 -17.47 -0.10
C TRP A 159 -3.96 -18.89 -0.41
N LEU A 160 -4.86 -19.05 -1.39
CA LEU A 160 -5.34 -20.37 -1.83
C LEU A 160 -4.19 -21.22 -2.34
N PHE A 161 -3.34 -20.69 -3.23
CA PHE A 161 -2.17 -21.41 -3.75
C PHE A 161 -1.25 -21.88 -2.63
N LEU A 162 -0.98 -21.02 -1.65
CA LEU A 162 -0.10 -21.36 -0.53
C LEU A 162 -0.72 -22.37 0.43
N ARG A 163 -2.05 -22.35 0.60
CA ARG A 163 -2.78 -23.31 1.43
C ARG A 163 -2.81 -24.70 0.80
N PHE A 164 -3.00 -24.78 -0.51
CA PHE A 164 -3.20 -26.05 -1.22
C PHE A 164 -1.91 -26.66 -1.78
N ARG A 165 -0.80 -25.91 -1.86
CA ARG A 165 0.47 -26.46 -2.33
C ARG A 165 1.12 -27.34 -1.26
N ALA A 166 1.01 -28.66 -1.44
CA ALA A 166 1.74 -29.64 -0.67
C ALA A 166 3.27 -29.45 -0.84
N GLY A 167 4.03 -29.47 0.27
CA GLY A 167 5.50 -29.40 0.26
C GLY A 167 6.14 -28.10 0.78
N MET A 168 5.36 -27.05 1.11
CA MET A 168 5.89 -25.88 1.80
C MET A 168 6.04 -26.13 3.31
N SER A 169 7.18 -25.72 3.89
CA SER A 169 7.40 -25.76 5.33
C SER A 169 6.40 -24.87 6.08
N ASP A 170 6.00 -25.27 7.29
CA ASP A 170 5.02 -24.53 8.08
C ASP A 170 5.52 -23.14 8.49
N GLU A 171 6.83 -22.95 8.60
CA GLU A 171 7.43 -21.62 8.80
C GLU A 171 7.21 -20.70 7.59
N SER A 172 7.35 -21.22 6.37
CA SER A 172 7.05 -20.44 5.17
C SER A 172 5.58 -20.05 5.13
N LYS A 173 4.66 -20.98 5.46
CA LYS A 173 3.21 -20.70 5.53
C LYS A 173 2.87 -19.62 6.57
N LYS A 174 3.53 -19.63 7.73
CA LYS A 174 3.33 -18.59 8.77
C LYS A 174 3.76 -17.21 8.27
N VAL A 175 4.93 -17.09 7.64
CA VAL A 175 5.42 -15.81 7.08
C VAL A 175 4.44 -15.27 6.04
N PHE A 176 3.95 -16.11 5.14
CA PHE A 176 2.96 -15.70 4.15
C PHE A 176 1.60 -15.33 4.76
N LYS A 177 1.11 -16.08 5.77
CA LYS A 177 -0.13 -15.73 6.49
C LYS A 177 -0.01 -14.37 7.17
N SER A 178 1.15 -14.10 7.76
CA SER A 178 1.51 -12.84 8.39
C SER A 178 1.41 -11.69 7.39
N LEU A 179 2.13 -11.78 6.26
CA LEU A 179 2.10 -10.81 5.16
C LEU A 179 0.68 -10.61 4.58
N PHE A 180 -0.10 -11.67 4.46
CA PHE A 180 -1.49 -11.57 3.99
C PHE A 180 -2.37 -10.71 4.90
N VAL A 181 -2.24 -10.83 6.23
CA VAL A 181 -2.99 -10.01 7.19
C VAL A 181 -2.60 -8.53 7.09
N ILE A 182 -1.30 -8.23 6.87
CA ILE A 182 -0.81 -6.86 6.62
C ILE A 182 -1.53 -6.26 5.42
N MET A 183 -1.54 -6.99 4.31
CA MET A 183 -2.02 -6.50 3.02
C MET A 183 -3.53 -6.35 3.01
N LEU A 184 -4.27 -7.25 3.67
CA LEU A 184 -5.70 -7.07 3.89
C LEU A 184 -6.00 -5.81 4.70
N THR A 185 -5.24 -5.54 5.78
CA THR A 185 -5.49 -4.35 6.61
C THR A 185 -5.36 -3.05 5.80
N VAL A 186 -4.33 -2.98 4.95
CA VAL A 186 -4.12 -1.82 4.07
C VAL A 186 -5.19 -1.74 2.99
N ALA A 187 -5.48 -2.86 2.30
CA ALA A 187 -6.49 -2.92 1.25
C ALA A 187 -7.89 -2.59 1.78
N PHE A 188 -8.26 -3.03 2.98
CA PHE A 188 -9.55 -2.70 3.60
C PHE A 188 -9.66 -1.21 3.93
N GLY A 189 -8.59 -0.57 4.41
CA GLY A 189 -8.58 0.88 4.67
C GLY A 189 -8.84 1.69 3.40
N TRP A 190 -8.13 1.35 2.32
CA TRP A 190 -8.29 1.97 1.00
C TRP A 190 -9.65 1.67 0.36
N LEU A 191 -10.07 0.40 0.38
CA LEU A 191 -11.34 -0.02 -0.19
C LEU A 191 -12.53 0.60 0.53
N ALA A 192 -12.52 0.64 1.87
CA ALA A 192 -13.62 1.23 2.64
C ALA A 192 -13.78 2.71 2.31
N ASN A 193 -12.68 3.48 2.29
CA ASN A 193 -12.73 4.88 1.88
C ASN A 193 -13.22 5.02 0.44
N ALA A 194 -12.62 4.32 -0.52
CA ALA A 194 -12.99 4.43 -1.93
C ALA A 194 -14.45 4.04 -2.19
N PHE A 195 -14.96 3.01 -1.51
CA PHE A 195 -16.35 2.59 -1.61
C PHE A 195 -17.30 3.64 -1.04
N VAL A 196 -17.00 4.21 0.13
CA VAL A 196 -17.83 5.27 0.69
C VAL A 196 -17.87 6.48 -0.25
N GLN A 197 -16.70 6.90 -0.76
CA GLN A 197 -16.54 8.06 -1.62
C GLN A 197 -17.22 7.89 -2.99
N ALA A 198 -17.08 6.72 -3.62
CA ALA A 198 -17.61 6.46 -4.96
C ALA A 198 -19.07 5.99 -4.97
N VAL A 199 -19.50 5.25 -3.95
CA VAL A 199 -20.78 4.49 -3.98
C VAL A 199 -21.77 5.02 -2.96
N ILE A 200 -21.33 5.45 -1.78
CA ILE A 200 -22.24 5.83 -0.69
C ILE A 200 -22.54 7.33 -0.67
N VAL A 201 -21.50 8.16 -0.74
CA VAL A 201 -21.62 9.62 -0.63
C VAL A 201 -22.53 10.21 -1.72
N PRO A 202 -22.36 9.90 -3.03
CA PRO A 202 -23.14 10.57 -4.07
C PRO A 202 -24.66 10.34 -3.98
N PRO A 203 -25.17 9.10 -3.73
CA PRO A 203 -26.61 8.87 -3.67
C PRO A 203 -27.26 9.02 -2.29
N PHE A 204 -26.52 8.89 -1.19
CA PHE A 204 -27.12 8.78 0.16
C PHE A 204 -26.77 9.91 1.12
N VAL A 205 -25.76 10.73 0.83
CA VAL A 205 -25.31 11.79 1.74
C VAL A 205 -25.75 13.16 1.21
N PRO A 206 -26.53 13.94 1.98
CA PRO A 206 -26.89 15.32 1.64
C PRO A 206 -25.65 16.18 1.34
N VAL A 207 -25.75 17.05 0.33
CA VAL A 207 -24.62 17.84 -0.21
C VAL A 207 -23.88 18.64 0.87
N ASP A 208 -24.60 19.17 1.86
CA ASP A 208 -24.06 19.92 2.99
C ASP A 208 -23.24 19.05 3.97
N ALA A 209 -23.52 17.75 4.05
CA ALA A 209 -22.81 16.80 4.90
C ALA A 209 -21.72 16.00 4.15
N GLN A 210 -21.63 16.10 2.81
CA GLN A 210 -20.69 15.29 2.02
C GLN A 210 -19.25 15.53 2.46
N MET A 211 -18.82 16.78 2.55
CA MET A 211 -17.43 17.12 2.91
C MET A 211 -17.01 16.51 4.25
N ASP A 212 -17.88 16.57 5.26
CA ASP A 212 -17.61 16.02 6.59
C ASP A 212 -17.44 14.50 6.53
N VAL A 213 -18.38 13.80 5.89
CA VAL A 213 -18.34 12.34 5.73
C VAL A 213 -17.08 11.91 4.96
N MET A 214 -16.74 12.63 3.89
CA MET A 214 -15.55 12.36 3.08
C MET A 214 -14.26 12.53 3.91
N CYS A 215 -14.19 13.55 4.78
CA CYS A 215 -13.04 13.78 5.64
C CYS A 215 -12.89 12.67 6.70
N TYR A 216 -13.99 12.26 7.35
CA TYR A 216 -13.96 11.19 8.35
C TYR A 216 -13.51 9.85 7.77
N TRP A 217 -13.99 9.51 6.57
CA TRP A 217 -13.60 8.26 5.89
C TRP A 217 -12.21 8.30 5.27
N GLY A 218 -11.60 9.49 5.16
CA GLY A 218 -10.17 9.62 4.86
C GLY A 218 -9.25 9.14 5.99
N ILE A 219 -9.70 9.15 7.26
CA ILE A 219 -8.86 8.81 8.42
C ILE A 219 -8.35 7.35 8.38
N PRO A 220 -9.19 6.33 8.15
CA PRO A 220 -8.73 4.94 8.00
C PRO A 220 -7.64 4.76 6.94
N VAL A 221 -7.74 5.48 5.82
CA VAL A 221 -6.75 5.44 4.73
C VAL A 221 -5.38 5.95 5.18
N ASN A 222 -5.39 7.03 5.96
CA ASN A 222 -4.16 7.63 6.46
C ASN A 222 -3.51 6.76 7.54
N LEU A 223 -4.32 6.14 8.41
CA LEU A 223 -3.84 5.16 9.39
C LEU A 223 -3.25 3.93 8.71
N ALA A 224 -3.90 3.42 7.67
CA ALA A 224 -3.39 2.30 6.87
C ALA A 224 -2.03 2.65 6.25
N SER A 225 -1.91 3.82 5.62
CA SER A 225 -0.67 4.31 5.01
C SER A 225 0.46 4.49 6.04
N ALA A 226 0.15 5.01 7.23
CA ALA A 226 1.12 5.18 8.31
C ALA A 226 1.54 3.83 8.95
N SER A 227 0.69 2.81 8.89
CA SER A 227 0.93 1.53 9.53
C SER A 227 1.94 0.64 8.80
N GLY A 228 2.37 0.97 7.57
CA GLY A 228 3.20 0.11 6.75
C GLY A 228 4.48 -0.38 7.45
N ALA A 229 5.26 0.53 8.03
CA ALA A 229 6.50 0.18 8.74
C ALA A 229 6.24 -0.64 10.00
N LEU A 230 5.22 -0.25 10.80
CA LEU A 230 4.83 -0.97 12.01
C LEU A 230 4.40 -2.40 11.67
N THR A 231 3.62 -2.54 10.61
CA THR A 231 3.06 -3.81 10.21
C THR A 231 4.16 -4.74 9.71
N LEU A 232 5.11 -4.26 8.90
CA LEU A 232 6.30 -5.02 8.51
C LEU A 232 7.14 -5.45 9.72
N TYR A 233 7.32 -4.58 10.70
CA TYR A 233 8.07 -4.87 11.93
C TYR A 233 7.39 -5.95 12.80
N LEU A 234 6.06 -5.90 12.94
CA LEU A 234 5.33 -6.86 13.76
C LEU A 234 5.29 -8.26 13.11
N PHE A 235 5.08 -8.29 11.80
CA PHE A 235 4.66 -9.49 11.09
C PHE A 235 5.74 -10.14 10.23
N SER A 236 6.86 -9.47 9.94
CA SER A 236 7.99 -10.08 9.22
C SER A 236 9.25 -10.13 10.08
N LYS A 237 9.77 -11.34 10.31
CA LYS A 237 11.02 -11.55 11.05
C LYS A 237 12.20 -10.86 10.37
N GLU A 238 12.33 -10.99 9.05
CA GLU A 238 13.44 -10.41 8.29
C GLU A 238 13.45 -8.87 8.36
N TYR A 239 12.28 -8.24 8.23
CA TYR A 239 12.16 -6.79 8.38
C TYR A 239 12.42 -6.38 9.83
N ARG A 240 11.84 -7.07 10.81
CA ARG A 240 12.05 -6.80 12.24
C ARG A 240 13.53 -6.82 12.62
N ASP A 241 14.26 -7.86 12.21
CA ASP A 241 15.68 -7.99 12.52
C ASP A 241 16.49 -6.86 11.87
N THR A 242 16.12 -6.45 10.65
CA THR A 242 16.70 -5.30 9.96
C THR A 242 16.42 -3.97 10.67
N PHE A 243 15.17 -3.71 11.07
CA PHE A 243 14.79 -2.51 11.83
C PHE A 243 15.56 -2.43 13.16
N ARG A 244 15.64 -3.53 13.91
CA ARG A 244 16.39 -3.57 15.17
C ARG A 244 17.86 -3.27 14.96
N ARG A 245 18.47 -3.83 13.91
CA ARG A 245 19.86 -3.53 13.54
C ARG A 245 20.07 -2.06 13.17
N LEU A 246 19.17 -1.46 12.39
CA LEU A 246 19.24 -0.04 12.02
C LEU A 246 19.12 0.89 13.23
N LEU A 247 18.32 0.48 14.23
CA LEU A 247 18.10 1.22 15.48
C LEU A 247 19.12 0.87 16.58
N GLY A 248 20.10 0.01 16.31
CA GLY A 248 21.08 -0.43 17.31
C GLY A 248 20.51 -1.29 18.45
N LEU A 249 19.31 -1.84 18.27
CA LEU A 249 18.64 -2.69 19.27
C LEU A 249 19.17 -4.13 19.21
N PRO A 250 19.33 -4.81 20.35
CA PRO A 250 19.77 -6.20 20.38
C PRO A 250 18.77 -7.12 19.67
N GLU A 251 19.28 -8.10 18.92
CA GLU A 251 18.45 -9.13 18.28
C GLU A 251 17.61 -9.84 19.34
N LEU A 252 16.31 -10.01 19.06
CA LEU A 252 15.49 -10.88 19.89
C LEU A 252 15.95 -12.30 19.64
N LYS A 253 16.72 -12.86 20.57
CA LYS A 253 16.87 -14.31 20.68
C LYS A 253 15.49 -14.86 21.00
N ILE A 254 14.73 -15.23 19.97
CA ILE A 254 13.59 -16.11 20.15
C ILE A 254 14.21 -17.39 20.73
N LYS A 255 14.00 -17.63 22.03
CA LYS A 255 14.18 -18.97 22.59
C LYS A 255 13.30 -19.86 21.72
N ASN A 256 13.92 -20.62 20.83
CA ASN A 256 13.24 -21.73 20.19
C ASN A 256 12.51 -22.47 21.30
N ALA A 257 11.20 -22.67 21.12
CA ALA A 257 10.45 -23.65 21.88
C ALA A 257 11.37 -24.87 22.03
N GLN A 258 11.55 -25.31 23.28
CA GLN A 258 12.37 -26.45 23.63
C GLN A 258 12.24 -27.50 22.53
N ALA A 259 13.35 -27.79 21.84
CA ALA A 259 13.44 -29.00 21.06
C ALA A 259 13.05 -30.11 22.03
N PHE A 260 11.85 -30.65 21.84
CA PHE A 260 11.38 -31.80 22.60
C PHE A 260 12.35 -32.90 22.22
N THR A 261 13.35 -33.13 23.07
CA THR A 261 14.18 -34.31 23.03
C THR A 261 13.23 -35.48 23.20
N THR A 262 12.94 -36.17 22.10
CA THR A 262 12.41 -37.52 22.12
C THR A 262 13.26 -38.36 23.08
N PRO A 263 12.68 -38.99 24.11
CA PRO A 263 13.42 -39.94 24.93
C PRO A 263 13.94 -41.06 24.03
N SER A 264 15.22 -41.39 24.18
CA SER A 264 15.78 -42.57 23.52
C SER A 264 14.99 -43.81 23.97
N VAL A 265 14.49 -44.56 22.99
CA VAL A 265 13.95 -45.89 23.23
C VAL A 265 15.09 -46.77 23.73
N ALA A 266 15.00 -47.18 24.99
CA ALA A 266 15.89 -48.17 25.59
C ALA A 266 15.77 -49.49 24.81
N LYS A 267 16.86 -49.92 24.17
CA LYS A 267 17.01 -51.31 23.72
C LYS A 267 17.28 -52.18 24.95
N SER A 268 16.26 -52.90 25.41
CA SER A 268 16.43 -54.08 26.25
C SER A 268 16.78 -55.26 25.33
N SER A 269 18.03 -55.72 25.35
CA SER A 269 18.37 -57.07 24.91
C SER A 269 18.47 -57.96 26.13
N LYS A 270 17.55 -58.92 26.24
CA LYS A 270 17.69 -60.09 27.11
C LYS A 270 18.87 -60.92 26.60
N SER A 271 19.78 -61.29 27.51
CA SER A 271 20.50 -62.57 27.44
C SER A 271 19.80 -63.55 28.38
#